data_AF-A0A482ZJ83-F1
#
_entry.id   AF-A0A482ZJ83-F1
#
_cell.length_a   1.000
_cell.length_b   1.000
_cell.length_c   1.000
_cell.angle_alpha   90.00
_cell.angle_beta   90.00
_cell.angle_gamma   90.00
#
_symmetry.space_group_name_H-M   'P 1'
#
loop_
_entity.id
_entity.type
_entity.pdbx_description
1 polymer ?
#
loop_
_entity_poly.entity_id
_entity_poly.type
_entity_poly.pdbx_seq_one_letter_code
_entity_poly.pdbx_strand_id
1 'polypeptide(L)'
;MKKTLFLALCFLGLFALFHVSEARGYCPTRETVVCVRSINQCCSSRDCPGSDLCCRENCGNKCKRMYPRRTDGVEVLFDSRCKIDEY
;
A
#
# COMPACT_ATOMS: atom_id res chain seq x y z
N MET A 1 -21.79 20.91 33.67
CA MET A 1 -22.35 20.63 32.33
C MET A 1 -21.44 21.08 31.17
N LYS A 2 -20.77 22.25 31.25
CA LYS A 2 -19.89 22.76 30.18
C LYS A 2 -18.56 21.98 30.00
N LYS A 3 -17.96 21.50 31.10
CA LYS A 3 -16.71 20.69 31.08
C LYS A 3 -16.92 19.29 30.50
N THR A 4 -18.05 18.66 30.82
CA THR A 4 -18.46 17.37 30.25
C THR A 4 -18.74 17.45 28.75
N LEU A 5 -19.32 18.56 28.27
CA LEU A 5 -19.52 18.80 26.83
C LEU A 5 -18.18 18.97 26.09
N PHE A 6 -17.23 19.70 26.68
CA PHE A 6 -15.89 19.89 26.11
C PHE A 6 -15.12 18.57 25.99
N LEU A 7 -15.14 17.74 27.04
CA LEU A 7 -14.52 16.41 27.01
C LEU A 7 -15.15 15.52 25.93
N ALA A 8 -16.48 15.50 25.83
CA ALA A 8 -17.18 14.72 24.80
C ALA A 8 -16.80 15.15 23.37
N LEU A 9 -16.67 16.46 23.11
CA LEU A 9 -16.23 16.99 21.82
C LEU A 9 -14.77 16.61 21.50
N CYS A 10 -13.87 16.65 22.48
CA CYS A 10 -12.49 16.18 22.30
C CYS A 10 -12.42 14.68 21.98
N PHE A 11 -13.20 13.86 22.67
CA PHE A 11 -13.28 12.42 22.39
C PHE A 11 -13.83 12.16 20.98
N LEU A 12 -14.90 12.83 20.56
CA LEU A 12 -15.46 12.70 19.21
C LEU A 12 -14.45 13.12 18.12
N GLY A 13 -13.70 14.20 18.35
CA GLY A 13 -12.63 14.63 17.45
C GLY A 13 -11.49 13.62 17.34
N LEU A 14 -11.09 13.01 18.45
CA LEU A 14 -10.10 11.92 18.47
C LEU A 14 -10.62 10.70 17.71
N PHE A 15 -11.85 10.25 17.96
CA PHE A 15 -12.44 9.11 17.23
C PHE A 15 -12.51 9.35 15.72
N ALA A 16 -12.84 10.56 15.26
CA ALA A 16 -12.85 10.91 13.84
C ALA A 16 -11.46 10.76 13.17
N LEU A 17 -10.38 11.03 13.90
CA LEU A 17 -9.00 10.83 13.41
C LEU A 17 -8.62 9.34 13.30
N PHE A 18 -9.19 8.48 14.16
CA PHE A 18 -8.92 7.04 14.16
C PHE A 18 -9.66 6.28 13.05
N HIS A 19 -10.76 6.80 12.51
CA HIS A 19 -11.60 6.09 11.53
C HIS A 19 -11.11 6.15 10.08
N VAL A 20 -10.02 6.86 9.77
CA VAL A 20 -9.33 6.71 8.47
C VAL A 20 -8.49 5.44 8.48
N SER A 21 -9.16 4.30 8.65
CA SER A 21 -8.62 3.02 8.17
C SER A 21 -8.83 3.04 6.67
N GLU A 22 -7.83 3.57 5.97
CA GLU A 22 -7.71 3.54 4.52
C GLU A 22 -8.17 2.16 4.03
N ALA A 23 -9.24 2.13 3.24
CA ALA A 23 -9.67 0.91 2.55
C ALA A 23 -8.56 0.56 1.57
N ARG A 24 -7.56 -0.20 2.01
CA ARG A 24 -6.43 -0.59 1.19
C ARG A 24 -6.96 -1.54 0.13
N GLY A 25 -6.82 -1.14 -1.14
CA GLY A 25 -7.08 -2.06 -2.24
C GLY A 25 -6.02 -3.18 -2.27
N TYR A 26 -6.14 -4.05 -3.26
CA TYR A 26 -5.28 -5.21 -3.44
C TYR A 26 -4.38 -5.00 -4.66
N CYS A 27 -3.23 -5.67 -4.71
CA CYS A 27 -2.49 -5.77 -5.97
C CYS A 27 -3.36 -6.44 -7.04
N PRO A 28 -3.30 -6.04 -8.32
CA PRO A 28 -3.96 -6.81 -9.38
C PRO A 28 -3.34 -8.21 -9.52
N THR A 29 -4.06 -9.12 -10.18
CA THR A 29 -3.50 -10.41 -10.61
C THR A 29 -2.29 -10.18 -11.51
N ARG A 30 -1.24 -10.97 -11.29
CA ARG A 30 0.04 -10.84 -12.02
C ARG A 30 -0.12 -11.19 -13.50
N GLU A 31 0.65 -10.50 -14.32
CA GLU A 31 0.74 -10.81 -15.75
C GLU A 31 1.63 -12.03 -15.99
N THR A 32 1.21 -12.96 -16.84
CA THR A 32 1.98 -14.16 -17.20
C THR A 32 3.03 -13.84 -18.28
N VAL A 33 4.16 -13.31 -17.84
CA VAL A 33 5.31 -12.95 -18.70
C VAL A 33 6.55 -13.76 -18.33
N VAL A 34 7.33 -14.13 -19.35
CA VAL A 34 8.65 -14.76 -19.16
C VAL A 34 9.70 -13.67 -19.00
N CYS A 35 10.47 -13.74 -17.92
CA CYS A 35 11.45 -12.71 -17.59
C CYS A 35 12.87 -13.19 -17.86
N VAL A 36 13.61 -12.42 -18.66
CA VAL A 36 15.06 -12.63 -18.85
C VAL A 36 15.86 -12.07 -17.68
N ARG A 37 15.38 -10.96 -17.10
CA ARG A 37 15.97 -10.30 -15.93
C ARG A 37 14.86 -9.76 -15.02
N SER A 38 15.07 -9.88 -13.71
CA SER A 38 14.21 -9.27 -12.69
C SER A 38 14.73 -7.87 -12.37
N ILE A 39 13.84 -6.88 -12.32
CA ILE A 39 14.14 -5.48 -12.00
C ILE A 39 13.08 -4.98 -11.02
N ASN A 40 13.50 -4.66 -9.80
CA ASN A 40 12.63 -4.08 -8.79
C ASN A 40 12.58 -2.56 -8.96
N GLN A 41 11.39 -2.04 -9.20
CA GLN A 41 11.12 -0.60 -9.26
C GLN A 41 10.72 -0.03 -7.89
N CYS A 42 10.36 -0.89 -6.95
CA CYS A 42 9.95 -0.54 -5.59
C CYS A 42 10.28 -1.67 -4.61
N CYS A 43 10.40 -1.34 -3.34
CA CYS A 43 10.60 -2.28 -2.23
C CYS A 43 9.52 -2.16 -1.14
N SER A 44 8.64 -1.19 -1.28
CA SER A 44 7.50 -0.94 -0.42
C SER A 44 6.50 -0.07 -1.17
N SER A 45 5.22 -0.12 -0.82
CA SER A 45 4.19 0.79 -1.35
C SER A 45 4.51 2.27 -1.08
N ARG A 46 5.42 2.57 -0.13
CA ARG A 46 5.94 3.93 0.11
C ARG A 46 6.85 4.46 -0.99
N ASP A 47 7.45 3.58 -1.78
CA ASP A 47 8.31 3.96 -2.90
C ASP A 47 7.47 4.30 -4.15
N CYS A 48 6.15 4.04 -4.10
CA CYS A 48 5.23 4.25 -5.20
C CYS A 48 4.54 5.62 -5.11
N PRO A 49 4.20 6.23 -6.26
CA PRO A 49 3.53 7.51 -6.28
C PRO A 49 2.06 7.39 -5.81
N GLY A 50 1.60 8.36 -5.03
CA GLY A 50 0.19 8.48 -4.64
C GLY A 50 -0.29 7.35 -3.74
N SER A 51 -1.30 6.61 -4.21
CA SER A 51 -1.91 5.46 -3.50
C SER A 51 -1.63 4.13 -4.21
N ASP A 52 -0.63 4.10 -5.09
CA ASP A 52 -0.21 2.87 -5.75
C ASP A 52 0.48 1.93 -4.77
N LEU A 53 0.33 0.63 -5.02
CA LEU A 53 0.93 -0.42 -4.22
C LEU A 53 2.17 -0.96 -4.92
N CYS A 54 3.18 -1.32 -4.12
CA CYS A 54 4.30 -2.07 -4.66
C CYS A 54 3.90 -3.54 -4.75
N CYS A 55 3.74 -4.05 -5.97
CA CYS A 55 3.25 -5.40 -6.24
C CYS A 55 4.38 -6.28 -6.76
N ARG A 56 4.45 -7.52 -6.26
CA ARG A 56 5.37 -8.52 -6.79
C ARG A 56 4.85 -8.95 -8.16
N GLU A 57 5.64 -8.75 -9.20
CA GLU A 57 5.39 -9.27 -10.55
C GLU A 57 6.43 -10.35 -10.89
N ASN A 58 6.25 -11.00 -12.04
CA ASN A 58 7.19 -12.03 -12.50
C ASN A 58 8.60 -11.48 -12.77
N CYS A 59 8.71 -10.22 -13.20
CA CYS A 59 9.99 -9.59 -13.57
C CYS A 59 10.48 -8.57 -12.53
N GLY A 60 10.24 -8.84 -11.24
CA GLY A 60 10.55 -7.93 -10.14
C GLY A 60 9.34 -7.15 -9.68
N ASN A 61 9.53 -6.28 -8.70
CA ASN A 61 8.45 -5.51 -8.09
C ASN A 61 8.11 -4.27 -8.92
N LYS A 62 6.82 -3.96 -9.05
CA LYS A 62 6.34 -2.77 -9.78
C LYS A 62 5.26 -2.04 -9.00
N CYS A 63 5.26 -0.72 -9.12
CA CYS A 63 4.13 0.09 -8.67
C CYS A 63 2.93 -0.17 -9.58
N LYS A 64 1.82 -0.59 -8.98
CA LYS A 64 0.56 -0.84 -9.67
C LYS A 64 -0.55 -0.11 -8.93
N ARG A 65 -1.52 0.41 -9.69
CA ARG A 65 -2.76 0.93 -9.11
C ARG A 65 -3.47 -0.16 -8.33
N MET A 66 -3.97 0.20 -7.15
CA MET A 66 -4.74 -0.70 -6.32
C MET A 66 -6.03 -1.16 -7.02
N TYR A 67 -6.39 -2.42 -6.81
CA TYR A 67 -7.63 -3.04 -7.29
C TYR A 67 -8.62 -3.17 -6.13
N PRO A 68 -9.90 -2.77 -6.30
CA PRO A 68 -10.85 -2.70 -5.18
C PRO A 68 -11.31 -4.08 -4.67
N ARG A 69 -11.09 -5.15 -5.43
CA ARG A 69 -11.48 -6.52 -5.05
C ARG A 69 -10.26 -7.36 -4.72
N ARG A 70 -10.43 -8.35 -3.85
CA ARG A 70 -9.38 -9.31 -3.52
C ARG A 70 -8.98 -10.10 -4.78
N THR A 71 -7.68 -10.24 -4.96
CA THR A 71 -7.04 -11.05 -6.02
C THR A 71 -6.02 -11.99 -5.36
N ASP A 72 -5.27 -12.72 -6.20
CA ASP A 72 -4.06 -13.47 -5.85
C ASP A 72 -2.76 -12.63 -5.95
N GLY A 73 -2.88 -11.34 -6.30
CA GLY A 73 -1.78 -10.39 -6.31
C GLY A 73 -1.18 -10.20 -4.91
N VAL A 74 0.13 -10.00 -4.85
CA VAL A 74 0.85 -9.90 -3.57
C VAL A 74 1.55 -8.55 -3.47
N GLU A 75 1.16 -7.78 -2.46
CA GLU A 75 1.85 -6.56 -2.07
C GLU A 75 3.21 -6.88 -1.44
N VAL A 76 4.22 -6.08 -1.78
CA VAL A 76 5.57 -6.15 -1.25
C VAL A 76 5.61 -5.30 0.02
N LEU A 77 5.81 -5.97 1.14
CA LEU A 77 6.13 -5.32 2.40
C LEU A 77 7.63 -5.03 2.47
N PHE A 78 7.99 -3.93 3.13
CA PHE A 78 9.37 -3.51 3.29
C PHE A 78 10.24 -4.65 3.88
N ASP A 79 11.29 -5.02 3.14
CA ASP A 79 12.34 -5.95 3.54
C ASP A 79 13.67 -5.23 3.32
N SER A 80 14.54 -5.20 4.35
CA SER A 80 15.86 -4.55 4.28
C SER A 80 16.79 -5.16 3.23
N ARG A 81 16.48 -6.36 2.73
CA ARG A 81 17.23 -7.02 1.65
C ARG A 81 16.77 -6.61 0.25
N CYS A 82 15.61 -5.98 0.12
CA CYS A 82 15.14 -5.48 -1.16
C CYS A 82 15.94 -4.25 -1.58
N LYS A 83 16.30 -4.20 -2.87
CA LYS A 83 16.96 -3.06 -3.50
C LYS A 83 16.18 -2.66 -4.74
N ILE A 84 16.02 -1.36 -4.94
CA ILE A 84 15.51 -0.79 -6.18
C ILE A 84 16.66 -0.81 -7.18
N ASP A 85 16.45 -1.42 -8.34
CA ASP A 85 17.47 -1.59 -9.37
C ASP A 85 17.57 -0.30 -10.20
N GLU A 86 18.79 0.21 -10.39
CA GLU A 86 19.08 1.27 -11.36
C GLU A 86 19.32 0.63 -12.74
N TYR A 87 18.78 1.25 -13.79
CA TYR A 87 18.86 0.76 -15.17
C TYR A 87 20.24 1.00 -15.80
#